data_AF-A0A1H7D5R9-F1
#
_entry.id   AF-A0A1H7D5R9-F1
#
_cell.length_a   1.000
_cell.length_b   1.000
_cell.length_c   1.000
_cell.angle_alpha   90.00
_cell.angle_beta   90.00
_cell.angle_gamma   90.00
#
_symmetry.space_group_name_H-M   'P 1'
#
loop_
_entity.id
_entity.type
_entity.pdbx_description
1 polymer ?
#
loop_
_entity_poly.entity_id
_entity_poly.type
_entity_poly.pdbx_seq_one_letter_code
_entity_poly.pdbx_strand_id
1 'polypeptide(L)'
;MSDETWVLGESLDALDDMLYGGYGAIAGAASVEIIWKDIAVSRKSLGADTTLEFLQARHAIRDQFNGQSITQQMEALLAGAGNTYFDIVMEVFASHRSIKIVAS
;
A
#
# COMPACT_ATOMS: atom_id res chain seq x y z
N MET A 1 -2.98 -17.55 -8.03
CA MET A 1 -2.58 -16.86 -9.27
C MET A 1 -1.10 -16.55 -9.09
N SER A 2 -0.22 -17.29 -9.77
CA SER A 2 1.21 -17.34 -9.41
C SER A 2 2.14 -16.83 -10.51
N ASP A 3 1.61 -16.42 -11.66
CA ASP A 3 2.39 -16.03 -12.85
C ASP A 3 2.04 -14.62 -13.37
N GLU A 4 1.49 -13.77 -12.52
CA GLU A 4 1.23 -12.37 -12.90
C GLU A 4 2.40 -11.49 -12.50
N THR A 5 2.98 -10.80 -13.48
CA THR A 5 3.92 -9.70 -13.26
C THR A 5 3.12 -8.48 -12.81
N TRP A 6 2.93 -8.32 -11.50
CA TRP A 6 2.21 -7.18 -10.95
C TRP A 6 3.06 -5.92 -11.08
N VAL A 7 2.58 -4.97 -11.89
CA VAL A 7 3.10 -3.61 -11.92
C VAL A 7 2.38 -2.82 -10.84
N LEU A 8 3.14 -2.07 -10.01
CA LEU A 8 2.53 -1.18 -9.02
C LEU A 8 1.63 -0.15 -9.73
N GLY A 9 0.33 -0.24 -9.45
CA GLY A 9 -0.73 0.57 -10.06
C GLY A 9 -0.57 2.07 -9.82
N GLU A 10 -1.37 2.88 -10.51
CA GLU A 10 -1.29 4.35 -10.43
C GLU A 10 -1.64 4.91 -9.04
N SER A 11 -2.45 4.17 -8.28
CA SER A 11 -2.85 4.44 -6.90
C SER A 11 -3.06 3.12 -6.15
N LEU A 12 -3.49 3.20 -4.89
CA LEU A 12 -3.96 2.05 -4.11
C LEU A 12 -5.49 1.92 -4.12
N ASP A 13 -6.21 2.65 -4.98
CA ASP A 13 -7.68 2.63 -5.00
C ASP A 13 -8.23 1.24 -5.30
N ALA A 14 -7.59 0.47 -6.19
CA ALA A 14 -8.03 -0.90 -6.47
C ALA A 14 -7.90 -1.82 -5.25
N LEU A 15 -6.88 -1.59 -4.39
CA LEU A 15 -6.76 -2.30 -3.12
C LEU A 15 -7.85 -1.83 -2.15
N ASP A 16 -8.06 -0.52 -2.02
CA ASP A 16 -9.09 0.07 -1.16
C ASP A 16 -10.50 -0.43 -1.54
N ASP A 17 -10.83 -0.39 -2.83
CA ASP A 17 -12.09 -0.88 -3.42
C ASP A 17 -12.33 -2.36 -3.13
N MET A 18 -11.28 -3.18 -3.21
CA MET A 18 -11.38 -4.60 -2.90
C MET A 18 -11.81 -4.78 -1.44
N LEU A 19 -11.22 -4.03 -0.51
CA LEU A 19 -11.44 -4.19 0.94
C LEU A 19 -12.83 -3.78 1.42
N TYR A 20 -13.59 -3.01 0.63
CA TYR A 20 -15.02 -2.78 0.89
C TYR A 20 -15.89 -4.04 0.78
N GLY A 21 -15.39 -5.14 0.20
CA GLY A 21 -16.08 -6.43 0.23
C GLY A 21 -17.27 -6.52 -0.72
N GLY A 22 -17.26 -5.77 -1.83
CA GLY A 22 -18.28 -5.90 -2.88
C GLY A 22 -18.15 -7.16 -3.74
N TYR A 23 -16.98 -7.83 -3.70
CA TYR A 23 -16.65 -9.00 -4.51
C TYR A 23 -15.53 -9.84 -3.87
N GLY A 24 -15.23 -10.99 -4.49
CA GLY A 24 -14.15 -11.87 -4.07
C GLY A 24 -14.45 -12.64 -2.77
N ALA A 25 -13.40 -13.20 -2.16
CA ALA A 25 -13.52 -14.06 -0.98
C ALA A 25 -14.03 -13.34 0.28
N ILE A 26 -14.01 -12.00 0.26
CA ILE A 26 -14.45 -11.16 1.38
C ILE A 26 -15.89 -10.64 1.20
N ALA A 27 -16.55 -10.99 0.09
CA ALA A 27 -17.90 -10.54 -0.20
C ALA A 27 -18.91 -11.05 0.84
N GLY A 28 -19.64 -10.11 1.45
CA GLY A 28 -20.67 -10.42 2.45
C GLY A 28 -20.12 -10.85 3.82
N ALA A 29 -18.80 -10.82 4.03
CA ALA A 29 -18.20 -11.10 5.34
C ALA A 29 -18.41 -9.91 6.29
N ALA A 30 -18.90 -10.19 7.51
CA ALA A 30 -19.05 -9.15 8.54
C ALA A 30 -17.69 -8.67 9.10
N SER A 31 -16.68 -9.55 9.08
CA SER A 31 -15.30 -9.28 9.48
C SER A 31 -14.35 -10.23 8.75
N VAL A 32 -13.16 -9.76 8.42
CA VAL A 32 -12.14 -10.51 7.69
C VAL A 32 -10.81 -10.44 8.43
N GLU A 33 -10.17 -11.59 8.60
CA GLU A 33 -8.76 -11.64 9.01
C GLU A 33 -7.88 -11.93 7.79
N ILE A 34 -6.87 -11.08 7.58
CA ILE A 34 -5.85 -11.26 6.54
C ILE A 34 -4.57 -11.71 7.23
N ILE A 35 -4.15 -12.94 6.94
CA ILE A 35 -2.88 -13.47 7.41
C ILE A 35 -1.79 -13.01 6.46
N TRP A 36 -0.94 -12.09 6.91
CA TRP A 36 0.20 -11.61 6.14
C TRP A 36 1.46 -12.34 6.60
N LYS A 37 1.82 -13.38 5.83
CA LYS A 37 3.04 -14.16 6.05
C LYS A 37 4.27 -13.32 5.72
N ASP A 38 5.28 -13.38 6.57
CA ASP A 38 6.55 -12.68 6.41
C ASP A 38 6.39 -11.16 6.30
N ILE A 39 5.42 -10.58 7.02
CA ILE A 39 5.14 -9.13 6.98
C ILE A 39 6.37 -8.29 7.34
N ALA A 40 7.29 -8.82 8.17
CA ALA A 40 8.55 -8.17 8.49
C ALA A 40 9.46 -8.03 7.25
N VAL A 41 9.46 -9.03 6.37
CA VAL A 41 10.17 -8.98 5.09
C VAL A 41 9.51 -7.94 4.18
N SER A 42 8.18 -7.94 4.08
CA SER A 42 7.45 -6.92 3.31
C SER A 42 7.76 -5.50 3.81
N ARG A 43 7.72 -5.27 5.13
CA ARG A 43 8.05 -3.97 5.73
C ARG A 43 9.45 -3.51 5.38
N LYS A 44 10.43 -4.42 5.41
CA LYS A 44 11.81 -4.09 5.04
C LYS A 44 11.93 -3.80 3.54
N SER A 45 11.35 -4.65 2.71
CA SER A 45 11.43 -4.54 1.24
C SER A 45 10.63 -3.39 0.66
N LEU A 46 9.63 -2.88 1.38
CA LEU A 46 8.81 -1.73 0.99
C LEU A 46 9.12 -0.49 1.84
N GLY A 47 10.32 -0.45 2.43
CA GLY A 47 10.81 0.62 3.29
C GLY A 47 11.21 1.88 2.52
N ALA A 48 11.92 2.78 3.21
CA ALA A 48 12.22 4.13 2.71
C ALA A 48 12.95 4.14 1.36
N ASP A 49 14.00 3.33 1.18
CA ASP A 49 14.80 3.31 -0.06
C ASP A 49 13.94 2.94 -1.27
N THR A 50 13.19 1.83 -1.18
CA THR A 50 12.27 1.39 -2.24
C THR A 50 11.15 2.40 -2.49
N THR A 51 10.66 3.06 -1.44
CA THR A 51 9.65 4.10 -1.56
C THR A 51 10.18 5.31 -2.33
N LEU A 52 11.42 5.72 -2.02
CA LEU A 52 12.06 6.85 -2.69
C LEU A 52 12.31 6.55 -4.17
N GLU A 53 12.85 5.38 -4.50
CA GLU A 53 13.05 4.92 -5.88
C GLU A 53 11.73 4.91 -6.67
N PHE A 54 10.67 4.38 -6.06
CA PHE A 54 9.33 4.36 -6.65
C PHE A 54 8.80 5.78 -6.92
N LEU A 55 8.87 6.67 -5.93
CA LEU A 55 8.40 8.05 -6.06
C LEU A 55 9.18 8.81 -7.13
N GLN A 56 10.50 8.64 -7.21
CA GLN A 56 11.35 9.23 -8.25
C GLN A 56 10.96 8.76 -9.65
N ALA A 57 10.83 7.44 -9.83
CA ALA A 57 10.42 6.86 -11.12
C ALA A 57 9.03 7.37 -11.54
N ARG A 58 8.13 7.55 -10.57
CA ARG A 58 6.76 8.04 -10.82
C ARG A 58 6.72 9.54 -11.11
N HIS A 59 7.54 10.34 -10.45
CA HIS A 59 7.65 11.79 -10.67
C HIS A 59 8.01 12.13 -12.12
N ALA A 60 8.66 11.21 -12.85
CA ALA A 60 8.98 11.39 -14.26
C ALA A 60 7.74 11.43 -15.18
N ILE A 61 6.57 10.95 -14.71
CA ILE A 61 5.36 10.77 -15.53
C ILE A 61 4.08 11.36 -14.91
N ARG A 62 4.10 11.69 -13.61
CA ARG A 62 2.95 12.16 -12.81
C ARG A 62 3.48 13.03 -11.66
N ASP A 63 2.64 13.92 -11.13
CA ASP A 63 3.00 14.78 -9.99
C ASP A 63 2.41 14.30 -8.65
N GLN A 64 1.52 13.31 -8.69
CA GLN A 64 0.75 12.85 -7.53
C GLN A 64 0.74 11.33 -7.42
N PHE A 65 0.70 10.85 -6.17
CA PHE A 65 0.50 9.46 -5.81
C PHE A 65 -0.33 9.40 -4.53
N ASN A 66 -1.31 8.49 -4.49
CA ASN A 66 -2.20 8.31 -3.34
C ASN A 66 -2.87 9.62 -2.85
N GLY A 67 -3.29 10.48 -3.79
CA GLY A 67 -3.95 11.75 -3.51
C GLY A 67 -3.03 12.87 -2.97
N GLN A 68 -1.72 12.65 -2.88
CA GLN A 68 -0.75 13.63 -2.39
C GLN A 68 0.31 13.95 -3.44
N SER A 69 0.95 15.12 -3.32
CA SER A 69 2.09 15.50 -4.18
C SER A 69 3.27 14.55 -3.96
N ILE A 70 3.85 14.06 -5.05
CA ILE A 70 5.03 13.19 -5.00
C ILE A 70 6.24 13.94 -4.42
N THR A 71 6.44 15.20 -4.79
CA THR A 71 7.51 16.03 -4.25
C THR A 71 7.42 16.14 -2.73
N GLN A 72 6.23 16.42 -2.20
CA GLN A 72 6.02 16.53 -0.74
C GLN A 72 6.24 15.20 -0.03
N GLN A 73 5.81 14.09 -0.63
CA GLN A 73 6.05 12.75 -0.08
C GLN A 73 7.55 12.43 -0.03
N MET A 74 8.30 12.75 -1.09
CA MET A 74 9.75 12.55 -1.12
C MET A 74 10.46 13.42 -0.08
N GLU A 75 10.10 14.69 0.08
CA GLU A 75 10.67 15.59 1.08
C GLU A 75 10.42 15.08 2.50
N ALA A 76 9.18 14.70 2.82
CA ALA A 76 8.83 14.15 4.12
C ALA A 76 9.59 12.84 4.40
N LEU A 77 9.70 11.96 3.40
CA LEU A 77 10.41 10.69 3.52
C LEU A 77 11.90 10.91 3.80
N LEU A 78 12.55 11.84 3.09
CA LEU A 78 13.96 12.21 3.32
C LEU A 78 14.18 12.88 4.69
N ALA A 79 13.17 13.57 5.21
CA ALA A 79 13.19 14.14 6.57
C ALA A 79 12.91 13.10 7.67
N GLY A 80 12.62 11.84 7.32
CA GLY A 80 12.25 10.78 8.27
C GLY A 80 10.86 10.94 8.89
N ALA A 81 10.02 11.80 8.31
CA ALA A 81 8.66 12.08 8.77
C ALA A 81 7.57 11.63 7.78
N GLY A 82 7.97 11.14 6.60
CA GLY A 82 7.09 10.64 5.56
C GLY A 82 6.83 9.14 5.66
N ASN A 83 5.71 8.73 5.09
CA ASN A 83 5.30 7.33 5.05
C ASN A 83 6.11 6.54 4.01
N THR A 84 6.52 5.33 4.38
CA THR A 84 6.99 4.35 3.40
C THR A 84 5.82 3.76 2.63
N TYR A 85 6.08 3.10 1.49
CA TYR A 85 5.06 2.39 0.73
C TYR A 85 4.35 1.36 1.60
N PHE A 86 5.08 0.69 2.50
CA PHE A 86 4.48 -0.21 3.48
C PHE A 86 3.49 0.51 4.41
N ASP A 87 3.85 1.69 4.91
CA ASP A 87 2.98 2.45 5.82
C ASP A 87 1.70 2.89 5.10
N ILE A 88 1.81 3.34 3.85
CA ILE A 88 0.65 3.72 3.02
C ILE A 88 -0.29 2.52 2.82
N VAL A 89 0.25 1.32 2.56
CA VAL A 89 -0.56 0.10 2.45
C VAL A 89 -1.25 -0.23 3.79
N MET A 90 -0.55 -0.06 4.92
CA MET A 90 -1.14 -0.27 6.25
C MET A 90 -2.23 0.76 6.58
N GLU A 91 -2.09 2.01 6.11
CA GLU A 91 -3.12 3.04 6.23
C GLU A 91 -4.39 2.67 5.46
N VAL A 92 -4.22 2.12 4.25
CA VAL A 92 -5.36 1.56 3.49
C VAL A 92 -6.05 0.48 4.31
N PHE A 93 -5.33 -0.53 4.83
CA PHE A 93 -5.99 -1.54 5.67
C PHE A 93 -6.65 -0.97 6.93
N ALA A 94 -6.04 0.04 7.56
CA ALA A 94 -6.56 0.66 8.78
C ALA A 94 -7.84 1.50 8.55
N SER A 95 -8.09 1.94 7.31
CA SER A 95 -9.32 2.66 6.96
C SER A 95 -10.56 1.74 6.98
N HIS A 96 -10.36 0.41 6.88
CA HIS A 96 -11.42 -0.60 6.85
C HIS A 96 -11.61 -1.30 8.19
N ARG A 97 -12.60 -0.87 8.97
CA ARG A 97 -12.88 -1.40 10.33
C ARG A 97 -13.20 -2.89 10.39
N SER A 98 -13.68 -3.48 9.30
CA SER A 98 -14.00 -4.91 9.21
C SER A 98 -12.77 -5.78 8.92
N ILE A 99 -11.62 -5.17 8.60
CA ILE A 99 -10.39 -5.86 8.25
C ILE A 99 -9.43 -5.87 9.45
N LYS A 100 -8.87 -7.04 9.73
CA LYS A 100 -7.81 -7.23 10.72
C LYS A 100 -6.60 -7.91 10.08
N ILE A 101 -5.45 -7.27 10.16
CA ILE A 101 -4.17 -7.87 9.74
C ILE A 101 -3.61 -8.71 10.89
N VAL A 102 -3.26 -9.96 10.57
CA VAL A 102 -2.54 -10.87 11.48
C VAL A 102 -1.17 -11.14 10.87
N ALA A 103 -0.12 -10.70 11.57
CA ALA A 103 1.26 -10.99 11.20
C ALA A 103 1.57 -12.47 11.47
N SER A 104 2.19 -13.15 10.51
CA SER A 104 2.62 -14.56 10.65
C SER A 104 3.98 -14.80 10.01
#